data_AF-A0A8J9YRD0-F1
#
_entry.id   AF-A0A8J9YRD0-F1
#
_cell.length_a   1.000
_cell.length_b   1.000
_cell.length_c   1.000
_cell.angle_alpha   90.00
_cell.angle_beta   90.00
_cell.angle_gamma   90.00
#
_symmetry.space_group_name_H-M   'P 1'
#
loop_
_entity.id
_entity.type
_entity.pdbx_description
1 polymer ?
#
loop_
_entity_poly.entity_id
_entity_poly.type
_entity_poly.pdbx_seq_one_letter_code
_entity_poly.pdbx_strand_id
1 'polypeptide(L)'
;MCVLKKNNFDSVLKVEIVDSRGQTVRCRKSLLYGQSEFFREKFAKQAIQTEEKTVVTLGEGIRAEDLRSLLEMLKKGRVSSDISKVFRVASVAKKLRFQTALALCRERVLLELGENNCASIARTAHLLNLPDLENAALEFAPNNVNWK
;
A
#
# COMPACT_ATOMS: atom_id res chain seq x y z
N MET A 1 -17.18 28.84 -25.27
CA MET A 1 -15.77 28.56 -24.92
C MET A 1 -15.65 28.65 -23.40
N CYS A 2 -15.73 27.52 -22.69
CA CYS A 2 -15.60 27.50 -21.24
C CYS A 2 -14.12 27.61 -20.87
N VAL A 3 -13.73 28.76 -20.32
CA VAL A 3 -12.39 28.99 -19.78
C VAL A 3 -12.33 28.27 -18.43
N LEU A 4 -12.04 26.97 -18.45
CA LEU A 4 -11.61 26.26 -17.25
C LEU A 4 -10.29 26.92 -16.81
N LYS A 5 -10.36 27.74 -15.76
CA LYS A 5 -9.17 28.35 -15.14
C LYS A 5 -8.18 27.22 -14.86
N LYS A 6 -6.98 27.31 -15.42
CA LYS A 6 -5.88 26.32 -15.32
C LYS A 6 -5.60 25.89 -13.87
N ASN A 7 -5.91 26.75 -12.90
CA ASN A 7 -5.78 26.49 -11.46
C ASN A 7 -6.84 25.50 -10.89
N ASN A 8 -8.00 25.37 -11.53
CA ASN A 8 -9.08 24.48 -11.08
C ASN A 8 -8.94 23.05 -11.61
N PHE A 9 -8.23 22.87 -12.73
CA PHE A 9 -8.01 21.53 -13.28
C PHE A 9 -7.01 20.72 -12.44
N ASP A 10 -5.97 21.39 -11.95
CA ASP A 10 -4.90 20.75 -11.17
C ASP A 10 -5.34 20.39 -9.73
N SER A 11 -6.39 21.04 -9.20
CA SER A 11 -7.05 20.67 -7.93
C SER A 11 -7.95 19.44 -8.10
N VAL A 12 -8.68 19.33 -9.22
CA VAL A 12 -9.54 18.17 -9.52
C VAL A 12 -8.72 16.88 -9.72
N LEU A 13 -7.48 16.99 -10.18
CA LEU A 13 -6.57 15.85 -10.39
C LEU A 13 -5.90 15.36 -9.10
N LYS A 14 -5.95 16.14 -8.01
CA LYS A 14 -5.35 15.79 -6.73
C LYS A 14 -6.42 15.24 -5.80
N VAL A 15 -6.01 14.31 -4.94
CA VAL A 15 -6.83 13.78 -3.85
C VAL A 15 -6.10 14.01 -2.54
N GLU A 16 -6.85 14.37 -1.51
CA GLU A 16 -6.39 14.41 -0.14
C GLU A 16 -6.85 13.14 0.57
N ILE A 17 -5.89 12.34 1.05
CA ILE A 17 -6.17 11.11 1.76
C ILE A 17 -5.88 11.36 3.24
N VAL A 18 -6.83 11.09 4.10
CA VAL A 18 -6.75 11.37 5.54
C VAL A 18 -6.79 10.05 6.31
N ASP A 19 -5.83 9.82 7.21
CA ASP A 19 -5.86 8.67 8.11
C ASP A 19 -6.72 8.93 9.36
N SER A 20 -6.91 7.91 10.21
CA SER A 20 -7.72 8.03 11.43
C SER A 20 -7.15 9.01 12.47
N ARG A 21 -5.90 9.47 12.30
CA ARG A 21 -5.22 10.44 13.16
C ARG A 21 -5.30 11.87 12.59
N GLY A 22 -6.01 12.07 11.48
CA GLY A 22 -6.10 13.35 10.78
C GLY A 22 -4.84 13.69 9.97
N GLN A 23 -3.88 12.78 9.80
CA GLN A 23 -2.72 13.03 8.97
C GLN A 23 -3.09 12.90 7.49
N THR A 24 -2.54 13.80 6.68
CA THR A 24 -2.92 13.89 5.27
C THR A 24 -1.79 13.50 4.32
N VAL A 25 -2.18 12.83 3.23
CA VAL A 25 -1.33 12.52 2.08
C VAL A 25 -2.00 13.08 0.83
N ARG A 26 -1.28 13.89 0.06
CA ARG A 26 -1.75 14.43 -1.21
C ARG A 26 -1.07 13.71 -2.36
N CYS A 27 -1.85 13.21 -3.31
CA CYS A 27 -1.33 12.56 -4.51
C CYS A 27 -2.30 12.72 -5.69
N ARG A 28 -1.86 12.28 -6.88
CA ARG A 28 -2.66 12.37 -8.10
C ARG A 28 -3.66 11.22 -8.18
N LYS A 29 -4.91 11.51 -8.53
CA LYS A 29 -5.96 10.51 -8.75
C LYS A 29 -5.54 9.47 -9.78
N SER A 30 -4.88 9.89 -10.87
CA SER A 30 -4.42 9.00 -11.94
C SER A 30 -3.47 7.91 -11.46
N LEU A 31 -2.54 8.24 -10.55
CA LEU A 31 -1.62 7.28 -9.95
C LEU A 31 -2.39 6.20 -9.18
N LEU A 32 -3.34 6.61 -8.34
CA LEU A 32 -4.11 5.69 -7.51
C LEU A 32 -5.09 4.86 -8.35
N TYR A 33 -5.79 5.48 -9.30
CA TYR A 33 -6.77 4.82 -10.17
C TYR A 33 -6.14 3.71 -11.00
N GLY A 34 -4.94 3.97 -11.53
CA GLY A 34 -4.19 2.99 -12.31
C GLY A 34 -3.64 1.83 -11.47
N GLN A 35 -3.31 2.08 -10.20
CA GLN A 35 -2.55 1.13 -9.37
C GLN A 35 -3.38 0.43 -8.28
N SER A 36 -4.59 0.91 -7.97
CA SER A 36 -5.43 0.40 -6.89
C SER A 36 -6.88 0.27 -7.31
N GLU A 37 -7.41 -0.94 -7.15
CA GLU A 37 -8.83 -1.24 -7.37
C GLU A 37 -9.73 -0.51 -6.36
N PHE A 38 -9.28 -0.38 -5.10
CA PHE A 38 -9.97 0.39 -4.07
C PHE A 38 -10.21 1.84 -4.50
N PHE A 39 -9.17 2.52 -4.97
CA PHE A 39 -9.30 3.91 -5.41
C PHE A 39 -10.06 4.02 -6.73
N ARG A 40 -9.95 3.03 -7.62
CA ARG A 40 -10.73 2.96 -8.85
C ARG A 40 -12.24 2.96 -8.57
N GLU A 41 -12.69 2.09 -7.67
CA GLU A 41 -14.09 2.03 -7.24
C GLU A 41 -14.52 3.30 -6.49
N LYS A 42 -13.65 3.81 -5.60
CA LYS A 42 -13.94 5.03 -4.83
C LYS A 42 -14.14 6.22 -5.76
N PHE A 43 -13.28 6.38 -6.76
CA PHE A 43 -13.36 7.48 -7.72
C PHE A 43 -14.44 7.28 -8.78
N ALA A 44 -14.76 6.05 -9.18
CA ALA A 44 -15.88 5.80 -10.09
C ALA A 44 -17.22 6.26 -9.48
N LYS A 45 -17.40 6.04 -8.17
CA LYS A 45 -18.58 6.54 -7.43
C LYS A 45 -18.61 8.06 -7.31
N GLN A 46 -17.44 8.70 -7.22
CA GLN A 46 -17.30 10.15 -7.10
C GLN A 46 -17.35 10.89 -8.45
N ALA A 47 -16.95 10.27 -9.56
CA ALA A 47 -16.96 10.90 -10.89
C ALA A 47 -18.38 11.32 -11.34
N ILE A 48 -19.42 10.84 -10.66
CA ILE A 48 -20.83 11.19 -10.88
C ILE A 48 -21.18 12.52 -10.19
N GLN A 49 -20.36 13.01 -9.25
CA GLN A 49 -20.70 14.13 -8.36
C GLN A 49 -19.52 15.12 -8.23
N THR A 50 -19.65 16.26 -8.91
CA THR A 50 -19.03 17.58 -8.64
C THR A 50 -17.54 17.83 -8.95
N GLU A 51 -17.24 19.11 -9.30
CA GLU A 51 -15.90 19.71 -9.46
C GLU A 51 -15.16 19.91 -8.12
N GLU A 52 -15.62 19.27 -7.04
CA GLU A 52 -15.12 19.50 -5.69
C GLU A 52 -13.82 18.76 -5.38
N LYS A 53 -13.09 19.31 -4.41
CA LYS A 53 -11.90 18.70 -3.82
C LYS A 53 -12.24 17.30 -3.33
N THR A 54 -11.57 16.30 -3.89
CA THR A 54 -11.76 14.91 -3.47
C THR A 54 -10.98 14.60 -2.20
N VAL A 55 -11.70 14.17 -1.17
CA VAL A 55 -11.14 13.69 0.09
C VAL A 55 -11.48 12.22 0.28
N VAL A 56 -10.51 11.39 0.66
CA VAL A 56 -10.70 9.97 0.97
C VAL A 56 -10.18 9.69 2.38
N THR A 57 -11.08 9.24 3.26
CA THR A 57 -10.69 8.77 4.59
C THR A 57 -10.27 7.31 4.52
N LEU A 58 -9.13 6.98 5.12
CA LEU A 58 -8.63 5.62 5.27
C LEU A 58 -9.34 4.91 6.42
N GLY A 59 -9.56 3.60 6.26
CA GLY A 59 -10.05 2.76 7.34
C GLY A 59 -9.01 2.60 8.47
N GLU A 60 -9.46 2.10 9.61
CA GLU A 60 -8.60 1.87 10.76
C GLU A 60 -7.41 0.95 10.45
N GLY A 61 -6.28 1.22 11.13
CA GLY A 61 -5.05 0.46 10.94
C GLY A 61 -4.35 0.70 9.60
N ILE A 62 -4.65 1.81 8.90
CA ILE A 62 -3.84 2.32 7.78
C ILE A 62 -3.36 3.71 8.17
N ARG A 63 -2.03 3.88 8.24
CA ARG A 63 -1.41 5.17 8.59
C ARG A 63 -1.01 5.93 7.33
N ALA A 64 -1.08 7.26 7.39
CA ALA A 64 -0.63 8.14 6.32
C ALA A 64 0.86 7.92 5.97
N GLU A 65 1.70 7.62 6.97
CA GLU A 65 3.14 7.36 6.79
C GLU A 65 3.43 6.11 5.94
N ASP A 66 2.66 5.05 6.15
CA ASP A 66 2.80 3.79 5.42
C ASP A 66 2.27 3.92 4.00
N LEU A 67 1.15 4.63 3.82
CA LEU A 67 0.65 5.00 2.49
C LEU A 67 1.65 5.87 1.73
N ARG A 68 2.28 6.86 2.39
CA ARG A 68 3.32 7.69 1.76
C ARG A 68 4.50 6.82 1.32
N SER A 69 4.90 5.85 2.14
CA SER A 69 5.96 4.89 1.79
C SER A 69 5.60 4.03 0.58
N LEU A 70 4.34 3.56 0.49
CA LEU A 70 3.82 2.85 -0.68
C LEU A 70 3.89 3.72 -1.95
N LEU A 71 3.42 4.97 -1.87
CA LEU A 71 3.43 5.87 -3.02
C LEU A 71 4.84 6.23 -3.48
N GLU A 72 5.77 6.44 -2.54
CA GLU A 72 7.17 6.67 -2.84
C GLU A 72 7.82 5.44 -3.51
N MET A 73 7.48 4.23 -3.05
CA MET A 73 7.91 2.98 -3.69
C MET A 73 7.43 2.89 -5.14
N LEU A 74 6.14 3.15 -5.39
CA LEU A 74 5.56 3.15 -6.74
C LEU A 74 6.19 4.21 -7.65
N LYS A 75 6.49 5.40 -7.11
CA LYS A 75 7.11 6.48 -7.87
C LYS A 75 8.57 6.19 -8.21
N LYS A 76 9.32 5.57 -7.30
CA LYS A 76 10.75 5.26 -7.48
C LYS A 76 10.99 3.93 -8.19
N GLY A 77 9.99 3.05 -8.22
CA GLY A 77 10.13 1.68 -8.71
C GLY A 77 11.09 0.83 -7.86
N ARG A 78 11.29 1.18 -6.59
CA ARG A 78 12.25 0.49 -5.71
C ARG A 78 11.62 0.18 -4.35
N VAL A 79 11.72 -1.08 -3.95
CA VAL A 79 11.28 -1.56 -2.63
C VAL A 79 12.34 -1.23 -1.58
N SER A 80 11.92 -1.00 -0.34
CA SER A 80 12.82 -0.74 0.80
C SER A 80 13.73 -1.93 1.07
N SER A 81 14.97 -1.69 1.52
CA SER A 81 15.86 -2.73 2.06
C SER A 81 15.43 -3.17 3.46
N ASP A 82 14.85 -2.27 4.26
CA ASP A 82 14.27 -2.55 5.57
C ASP A 82 12.99 -3.41 5.43
N ILE A 83 13.07 -4.68 5.82
CA ILE A 83 11.97 -5.67 5.77
C ILE A 83 10.78 -5.29 6.65
N SER A 84 11.00 -4.69 7.83
CA SER A 84 9.89 -4.23 8.67
C SER A 84 9.09 -3.13 7.97
N LYS A 85 9.76 -2.27 7.21
CA LYS A 85 9.08 -1.29 6.34
C LYS A 85 8.38 -1.97 5.15
N VAL A 86 8.97 -3.00 4.54
CA VAL A 86 8.32 -3.77 3.46
C VAL A 86 7.00 -4.38 3.93
N PHE A 87 6.96 -4.99 5.12
CA PHE A 87 5.73 -5.56 5.67
C PHE A 87 4.64 -4.51 5.97
N ARG A 88 5.01 -3.34 6.48
CA ARG A 88 4.06 -2.22 6.66
C ARG A 88 3.48 -1.78 5.32
N VAL A 89 4.32 -1.63 4.30
CA VAL A 89 3.88 -1.28 2.94
C VAL A 89 3.01 -2.39 2.35
N ALA A 90 3.37 -3.67 2.52
CA ALA A 90 2.58 -4.81 2.07
C ALA A 90 1.18 -4.84 2.71
N SER A 91 1.09 -4.55 4.01
CA SER A 91 -0.18 -4.45 4.73
C SER A 91 -1.10 -3.40 4.12
N VAL A 92 -0.57 -2.19 3.86
CA VAL A 92 -1.33 -1.11 3.22
C VAL A 92 -1.67 -1.46 1.77
N ALA A 93 -0.73 -2.03 1.02
CA ALA A 93 -0.94 -2.46 -0.35
C ALA A 93 -2.09 -3.48 -0.44
N LYS A 94 -2.12 -4.45 0.46
CA LYS A 94 -3.19 -5.45 0.54
C LYS A 94 -4.53 -4.80 0.87
N LYS A 95 -4.61 -4.01 1.94
CA LYS A 95 -5.86 -3.35 2.38
C LYS A 95 -6.43 -2.41 1.32
N LEU A 96 -5.57 -1.68 0.60
CA LEU A 96 -5.96 -0.76 -0.46
C LEU A 96 -5.88 -1.38 -1.86
N ARG A 97 -5.73 -2.71 -1.97
CA ARG A 97 -5.74 -3.47 -3.23
C ARG A 97 -4.77 -2.94 -4.31
N PHE A 98 -3.55 -2.61 -3.91
CA PHE A 98 -2.41 -2.36 -4.82
C PHE A 98 -1.69 -3.67 -5.13
N GLN A 99 -2.24 -4.46 -6.05
CA GLN A 99 -1.72 -5.82 -6.32
C GLN A 99 -0.27 -5.84 -6.79
N THR A 100 0.13 -4.92 -7.69
CA THR A 100 1.51 -4.81 -8.16
C THR A 100 2.47 -4.47 -7.03
N ALA A 101 2.09 -3.53 -6.15
CA ALA A 101 2.91 -3.16 -5.00
C ALA A 101 3.04 -4.31 -4.00
N LEU A 102 1.95 -5.05 -3.77
CA LEU A 102 1.96 -6.22 -2.90
C LEU A 102 2.86 -7.33 -3.45
N ALA A 103 2.81 -7.60 -4.76
CA ALA A 103 3.68 -8.57 -5.42
C ALA A 103 5.17 -8.20 -5.27
N LEU A 104 5.54 -6.94 -5.49
CA LEU A 104 6.91 -6.46 -5.30
C LEU A 104 7.38 -6.59 -3.84
N CYS A 105 6.49 -6.33 -2.87
CA CYS A 105 6.82 -6.53 -1.47
C CYS A 105 7.06 -8.02 -1.15
N ARG A 106 6.24 -8.92 -1.70
CA ARG A 106 6.39 -10.37 -1.52
C ARG A 106 7.72 -10.87 -2.09
N GLU A 107 8.02 -10.51 -3.33
CA GLU A 107 9.28 -10.84 -3.97
C GLU A 107 10.47 -10.38 -3.14
N ARG A 108 10.44 -9.15 -2.63
CA ARG A 108 11.50 -8.62 -1.77
C ARG A 108 11.67 -9.41 -0.47
N VAL A 109 10.58 -9.81 0.17
CA VAL A 109 10.63 -10.62 1.40
C VAL A 109 11.22 -12.00 1.10
N LEU A 110 10.85 -12.63 -0.01
CA LEU A 110 11.38 -13.93 -0.41
C LEU A 110 12.89 -13.88 -0.69
N LEU A 111 13.38 -12.80 -1.34
CA LEU A 111 14.81 -12.62 -1.61
C LEU A 111 15.66 -12.46 -0.35
N GLU A 112 15.06 -11.99 0.75
CA GLU A 112 15.75 -11.78 2.03
C GLU A 112 15.47 -12.91 3.02
N LEU A 113 14.70 -13.92 2.64
CA LEU A 113 14.40 -15.05 3.50
C LEU A 113 15.69 -15.84 3.78
N GLY A 114 15.94 -16.07 5.07
CA GLY A 114 17.12 -16.77 5.54
C GLY A 114 16.89 -17.41 6.91
N GLU A 115 17.84 -18.23 7.34
CA GLU A 115 17.70 -19.05 8.55
C GLU A 115 17.49 -18.19 9.80
N ASN A 116 18.10 -16.99 9.81
CA ASN A 116 18.06 -16.08 10.95
C ASN A 116 16.77 -15.25 11.04
N ASN A 117 15.94 -15.23 9.99
CA ASN A 117 14.74 -14.39 9.94
C ASN A 117 13.45 -15.12 9.54
N CYS A 118 13.52 -16.39 9.13
CA CYS A 118 12.38 -17.17 8.67
C CYS A 118 11.24 -17.23 9.71
N ALA A 119 11.54 -17.44 11.00
CA ALA A 119 10.52 -17.45 12.05
C ALA A 119 9.81 -16.10 12.23
N SER A 120 10.55 -14.99 12.11
CA SER A 120 9.98 -13.65 12.23
C SER A 120 9.16 -13.27 10.99
N ILE A 121 9.62 -13.70 9.81
CA ILE A 121 8.88 -13.56 8.55
C ILE A 121 7.58 -14.37 8.60
N ALA A 122 7.64 -15.65 9.01
CA ALA A 122 6.46 -16.53 9.11
C ALA A 122 5.39 -15.93 10.04
N ARG A 123 5.77 -15.51 11.26
CA ARG A 123 4.86 -14.86 12.21
C ARG A 123 4.26 -13.57 11.65
N THR A 124 5.06 -12.73 11.00
CA THR A 124 4.56 -11.48 10.42
C THR A 124 3.64 -11.73 9.24
N ALA A 125 3.98 -12.68 8.38
CA ALA A 125 3.16 -13.10 7.25
C ALA A 125 1.80 -13.65 7.71
N HIS A 126 1.80 -14.46 8.77
CA HIS A 126 0.59 -14.95 9.42
C HIS A 126 -0.32 -13.80 9.90
N LEU A 127 0.24 -12.84 10.66
CA LEU A 127 -0.48 -11.67 11.15
C LEU A 127 -1.07 -10.78 10.04
N LEU A 128 -0.40 -10.73 8.89
CA LEU A 128 -0.86 -9.99 7.71
C LEU A 128 -1.75 -10.83 6.79
N ASN A 129 -1.96 -12.11 7.12
CA ASN A 129 -2.66 -13.09 6.32
C ASN A 129 -2.08 -13.19 4.89
N LEU A 130 -0.76 -13.40 4.82
CA LEU A 130 0.02 -13.58 3.59
C LEU A 130 0.50 -15.05 3.53
N PRO A 131 -0.39 -16.01 3.24
CA PRO A 131 -0.10 -17.44 3.37
C PRO A 131 1.03 -17.90 2.44
N ASP A 132 1.20 -17.25 1.31
CA ASP A 132 2.30 -17.51 0.38
C ASP A 132 3.68 -17.25 1.02
N LEU A 133 3.82 -16.16 1.77
CA LEU A 133 5.06 -15.84 2.49
C LEU A 133 5.22 -16.66 3.77
N GLU A 134 4.11 -16.95 4.45
CA GLU A 134 4.11 -17.79 5.65
C GLU A 134 4.62 -19.19 5.31
N ASN A 135 4.05 -19.84 4.29
CA ASN A 135 4.45 -21.18 3.88
C ASN A 135 5.91 -21.22 3.42
N ALA A 136 6.35 -20.27 2.58
CA ALA A 136 7.74 -20.20 2.15
C ALA A 136 8.71 -20.06 3.32
N ALA A 137 8.35 -19.26 4.34
CA ALA A 137 9.18 -19.09 5.52
C ALA A 137 9.18 -20.33 6.43
N LEU A 138 8.07 -21.07 6.51
CA LEU A 138 7.98 -22.32 7.25
C LEU A 138 8.78 -23.46 6.58
N GLU A 139 8.75 -23.53 5.25
CA GLU A 139 9.59 -24.49 4.48
C GLU A 139 11.08 -24.22 4.65
N PHE A 140 11.45 -22.96 4.87
CA PHE A 140 12.84 -22.56 5.13
C PHE A 140 13.28 -22.82 6.59
N ALA A 141 12.33 -23.00 7.51
CA ALA A 141 12.67 -23.15 8.93
C ALA A 141 13.31 -24.53 9.19
N PRO A 142 14.47 -24.61 9.86
CA PRO A 142 15.00 -25.90 10.29
C PRO A 142 14.02 -26.56 11.26
N ASN A 143 13.95 -27.90 11.23
CA ASN A 143 12.97 -28.73 11.95
C ASN A 143 12.81 -28.46 13.47
N ASN A 144 13.64 -27.62 14.08
CA ASN A 144 13.68 -27.31 15.52
C ASN A 144 13.25 -25.87 15.88
N VAL A 145 12.78 -25.06 14.94
CA VAL A 145 12.39 -23.68 15.26
C VAL A 145 10.98 -23.64 15.85
N ASN A 146 10.87 -23.32 17.14
CA ASN A 146 9.60 -23.07 17.81
C ASN A 146 9.09 -21.67 17.44
N TRP A 147 8.09 -21.59 16.56
CA TRP A 147 7.53 -20.33 16.03
C TRP A 147 6.11 -20.02 16.50
N LYS A 148 5.49 -20.94 17.26
CA LYS A 148 4.11 -20.87 17.77
C LYS A 148 4.05 -20.24 19.16
#